data_AF-A0A4S0Q1J8-F1
#
_entry.id   AF-A0A4S0Q1J8-F1
#
_cell.length_a   1.000
_cell.length_b   1.000
_cell.length_c   1.000
_cell.angle_alpha   90.00
_cell.angle_beta   90.00
_cell.angle_gamma   90.00
#
_symmetry.space_group_name_H-M   'P 1'
#
loop_
_entity.id
_entity.type
_entity.pdbx_description
1 polymer ?
#
loop_
_entity_poly.entity_id
_entity_poly.type
_entity_poly.pdbx_seq_one_letter_code
_entity_poly.pdbx_strand_id
1 'polypeptide(L)'
;APVAVADAAAVKEDTNTLADPNPVSGNVLSNDTDVDNGDTHSVSAVNGSAGNVGNDLVGTYGTLHLNSDGSYSYTLDNGLASV
;
A
#
# COMPACT_ATOMS: atom_id res chain seq x y z
N ALA A 1 22.34 -6.23 -4.93
CA ALA A 1 22.01 -5.28 -3.83
C ALA A 1 20.81 -4.46 -4.23
N PRO A 2 19.73 -4.49 -3.44
CA PRO A 2 18.43 -4.01 -3.86
C PRO A 2 18.36 -2.48 -3.87
N VAL A 3 17.61 -1.95 -4.84
CA VAL A 3 17.27 -0.54 -4.99
C VAL A 3 15.76 -0.42 -4.85
N ALA A 4 15.33 0.18 -3.74
CA ALA A 4 13.94 0.52 -3.50
C ALA A 4 13.59 1.85 -4.17
N VAL A 5 12.40 1.93 -4.76
CA VAL A 5 11.82 3.12 -5.37
C VAL A 5 10.54 3.45 -4.62
N ALA A 6 10.38 4.72 -4.22
CA ALA A 6 9.21 5.12 -3.46
C ALA A 6 7.95 5.14 -4.35
N ASP A 7 6.88 4.53 -3.87
CA ASP A 7 5.57 4.57 -4.49
C ASP A 7 4.69 5.68 -3.91
N ALA A 8 3.83 6.23 -4.76
CA ALA A 8 2.79 7.16 -4.37
C ALA A 8 1.48 6.77 -5.06
N ALA A 9 0.40 6.73 -4.28
CA ALA A 9 -0.97 6.58 -4.77
C ALA A 9 -1.87 7.57 -4.05
N ALA A 10 -2.96 7.96 -4.69
CA ALA A 10 -3.96 8.87 -4.15
C ALA A 10 -5.36 8.29 -4.35
N VAL A 11 -6.24 8.55 -3.39
CA VAL A 11 -7.66 8.25 -3.45
C VAL A 11 -8.41 9.52 -3.06
N LYS A 12 -9.57 9.75 -3.66
CA LYS A 12 -10.41 10.92 -3.40
C LYS A 12 -11.63 10.52 -2.58
N GLU A 13 -11.96 11.35 -1.59
CA GLU A 13 -13.17 11.17 -0.79
C GLU A 13 -14.44 11.45 -1.61
N ASP A 14 -15.55 10.83 -1.18
CA ASP A 14 -16.89 11.08 -1.73
C ASP A 14 -17.03 10.83 -3.25
N THR A 15 -16.07 10.12 -3.85
CA THR A 15 -16.18 9.59 -5.21
C THR A 15 -15.82 8.11 -5.19
N ASN A 16 -16.79 7.24 -5.49
CA ASN A 16 -16.51 5.83 -5.80
C ASN A 16 -16.81 5.62 -7.28
N THR A 17 -15.86 6.04 -8.11
CA THR A 17 -15.97 5.93 -9.57
C THR A 17 -14.87 5.01 -10.09
N LEU A 18 -14.95 4.57 -11.35
CA LEU A 18 -13.83 3.84 -11.96
C LEU A 18 -12.52 4.65 -12.00
N ALA A 19 -12.62 5.98 -11.99
CA ALA A 19 -11.46 6.87 -11.95
C ALA A 19 -10.90 7.06 -10.53
N ASP A 20 -11.75 6.90 -9.51
CA ASP A 20 -11.43 7.03 -8.09
C ASP A 20 -12.01 5.81 -7.34
N PRO A 21 -11.43 4.60 -7.50
CA PRO A 21 -11.98 3.40 -6.85
C PRO A 21 -11.70 3.42 -5.35
N ASN A 22 -12.66 2.93 -4.55
CA ASN A 22 -12.46 2.66 -3.12
C ASN A 22 -12.93 1.22 -2.81
N PRO A 23 -12.05 0.29 -2.41
CA PRO A 23 -10.62 0.47 -2.13
C PRO A 23 -9.75 0.64 -3.38
N VAL A 24 -8.60 1.30 -3.21
CA VAL A 24 -7.50 1.29 -4.20
C VAL A 24 -6.56 0.13 -3.92
N SER A 25 -5.91 -0.41 -4.96
CA SER A 25 -4.92 -1.47 -4.82
C SER A 25 -3.72 -1.23 -5.73
N GLY A 26 -2.61 -1.88 -5.40
CA GLY A 26 -1.37 -1.80 -6.16
C GLY A 26 -0.30 -2.74 -5.61
N ASN A 27 0.94 -2.55 -6.05
CA ASN A 27 2.08 -3.31 -5.54
C ASN A 27 3.32 -2.41 -5.42
N VAL A 28 3.89 -2.32 -4.21
CA VAL A 28 5.03 -1.46 -3.87
C VAL A 28 6.40 -2.00 -4.31
N LEU A 29 6.45 -3.21 -4.87
CA LEU A 29 7.69 -3.85 -5.32
C LEU A 29 7.81 -3.82 -6.86
N SER A 30 6.85 -3.25 -7.57
CA SER A 30 6.78 -3.34 -9.04
C SER A 30 7.88 -2.56 -9.76
N ASN A 31 8.42 -1.53 -9.11
CA ASN A 31 9.48 -0.64 -9.60
C ASN A 31 10.81 -0.85 -8.85
N ASP A 32 10.87 -1.76 -7.88
CA ASP A 32 12.08 -2.12 -7.15
C ASP A 32 12.95 -3.06 -7.98
N THR A 33 14.27 -2.90 -7.89
CA THR A 33 15.23 -3.69 -8.68
C THR A 33 16.36 -4.27 -7.83
N ASP A 34 16.77 -5.49 -8.15
CA ASP A 34 18.06 -6.03 -7.72
C ASP A 34 18.93 -6.28 -8.96
N VAL A 35 20.22 -5.98 -8.84
CA VAL A 35 21.22 -6.29 -9.86
C VAL A 35 21.52 -7.80 -9.90
N ASP A 36 21.25 -8.52 -8.81
CA ASP A 36 21.45 -9.95 -8.67
C ASP A 36 20.23 -10.72 -9.22
N ASN A 37 20.47 -11.53 -10.26
CA ASN A 37 19.40 -12.16 -11.02
C ASN A 37 18.82 -13.37 -10.25
N GLY A 38 17.54 -13.30 -9.86
CA GLY A 38 16.84 -14.39 -9.17
C GLY A 38 16.51 -14.10 -7.71
N ASP A 39 16.92 -12.96 -7.18
CA ASP A 39 16.52 -12.50 -5.86
C ASP A 39 15.09 -11.98 -5.86
N THR A 40 14.38 -12.24 -4.77
CA THR A 40 12.99 -11.80 -4.55
C THR A 40 12.96 -10.67 -3.54
N HIS A 41 12.31 -9.57 -3.88
CA HIS A 41 12.00 -8.50 -2.92
C HIS A 41 10.80 -8.86 -2.06
N SER A 42 10.80 -8.39 -0.81
CA SER A 42 9.65 -8.52 0.08
C SER A 42 9.56 -7.33 1.02
N VAL A 43 8.34 -7.01 1.43
CA VAL A 43 8.09 -6.01 2.47
C VAL A 43 8.42 -6.62 3.83
N SER A 44 9.37 -6.01 4.54
CA SER A 44 9.86 -6.48 5.84
C SER A 44 9.22 -5.77 7.04
N ALA A 45 8.66 -4.59 6.84
CA ALA A 45 7.96 -3.83 7.87
C ALA A 45 6.98 -2.84 7.26
N VAL A 46 5.86 -2.61 7.95
CA VAL A 46 4.91 -1.54 7.64
C VAL A 46 4.84 -0.61 8.84
N ASN A 47 5.02 0.70 8.63
CA ASN A 47 5.12 1.68 9.71
C ASN A 47 6.18 1.31 10.77
N GLY A 48 7.34 0.83 10.32
CA GLY A 48 8.47 0.45 11.20
C GLY A 48 8.29 -0.87 11.96
N SER A 49 7.20 -1.62 11.76
CA SER A 49 6.94 -2.89 12.45
C SER A 49 6.75 -4.05 11.47
N ALA A 50 7.50 -5.13 11.67
CA ALA A 50 7.31 -6.38 10.94
C ALA A 50 5.96 -7.05 11.24
N GLY A 51 5.42 -6.83 12.45
CA GLY A 51 4.13 -7.38 12.86
C GLY A 51 2.94 -6.78 12.08
N ASN A 52 3.12 -5.66 11.40
CA ASN A 52 2.07 -5.03 10.60
C ASN A 52 2.00 -5.60 9.18
N VAL A 53 3.00 -6.36 8.71
CA VAL A 53 2.99 -6.96 7.38
C VAL A 53 1.86 -8.00 7.31
N GLY A 54 1.02 -7.89 6.28
CA GLY A 54 -0.15 -8.74 6.06
C GLY A 54 -1.32 -8.48 7.00
N ASN A 55 -1.27 -7.42 7.81
CA ASN A 55 -2.33 -7.03 8.73
C ASN A 55 -2.91 -5.66 8.37
N ASP A 56 -4.16 -5.43 8.77
CA ASP A 56 -4.82 -4.14 8.62
C ASP A 56 -4.20 -3.11 9.56
N LEU A 57 -3.74 -2.01 8.98
CA LEU A 57 -3.26 -0.84 9.67
C LEU A 57 -4.30 0.28 9.53
N VAL A 58 -5.07 0.49 10.59
CA VAL A 58 -6.05 1.59 10.67
C VAL A 58 -5.30 2.91 10.83
N GLY A 59 -5.39 3.76 9.82
CA GLY A 59 -4.89 5.13 9.83
C GLY A 59 -5.99 6.13 10.15
N THR A 60 -5.66 7.42 10.02
CA THR A 60 -6.58 8.53 10.31
C THR A 60 -7.77 8.61 9.36
N TYR A 61 -7.59 8.24 8.08
CA TYR A 61 -8.59 8.43 7.01
C TYR A 61 -9.10 7.12 6.41
N GLY A 62 -8.61 5.99 6.89
CA GLY A 62 -8.89 4.69 6.28
C GLY A 62 -7.91 3.62 6.73
N THR A 63 -7.99 2.46 6.11
CA THR A 63 -7.23 1.27 6.49
C THR A 63 -6.32 0.83 5.34
N LEU A 64 -5.04 0.62 5.66
CA LEU A 64 -4.06 0.04 4.75
C LEU A 64 -3.86 -1.44 5.09
N HIS A 65 -3.93 -2.31 4.09
CA HIS A 65 -3.44 -3.68 4.15
C HIS A 65 -2.26 -3.82 3.18
N LEU A 66 -1.10 -4.24 3.65
CA LEU A 66 0.10 -4.43 2.82
C LEU A 66 0.77 -5.76 3.12
N ASN A 67 0.86 -6.62 2.11
CA ASN A 67 1.43 -7.97 2.20
C ASN A 67 2.94 -7.96 1.99
N SER A 68 3.58 -9.07 2.38
CA SER A 68 5.02 -9.27 2.16
C SER A 68 5.40 -9.32 0.67
N ASP A 69 4.48 -9.71 -0.21
CA ASP A 69 4.66 -9.73 -1.68
C ASP A 69 4.49 -8.36 -2.34
N GLY A 70 4.33 -7.31 -1.54
CA GLY A 70 4.16 -5.94 -1.99
C GLY A 70 2.74 -5.55 -2.38
N SER A 71 1.82 -6.53 -2.54
CA SER A 71 0.43 -6.23 -2.84
C SER A 71 -0.21 -5.48 -1.67
N TYR A 72 -0.89 -4.38 -1.98
CA TYR A 72 -1.62 -3.61 -0.99
C TYR A 72 -3.04 -3.30 -1.42
N SER A 73 -3.89 -3.04 -0.43
CA SER A 73 -5.15 -2.35 -0.60
C SER A 73 -5.27 -1.23 0.42
N TYR A 74 -5.85 -0.10 0.02
CA TYR A 74 -6.21 0.98 0.91
C TYR A 74 -7.69 1.28 0.77
N THR A 75 -8.42 1.13 1.89
CA THR A 75 -9.84 1.44 1.97
C THR A 75 -9.99 2.78 2.65
N LEU A 76 -10.46 3.78 1.90
CA LEU A 76 -10.81 5.09 2.44
C LEU A 76 -12.11 4.97 3.24
N ASP A 77 -12.14 5.54 4.44
CA ASP A 77 -13.35 5.61 5.25
C ASP A 77 -14.12 6.90 4.94
N ASN A 78 -15.05 6.83 3.99
CA ASN A 78 -15.93 7.96 3.64
C ASN A 78 -16.93 8.31 4.77
N GLY A 79 -17.02 7.52 5.84
CA GLY A 79 -17.87 7.79 7.00
C GLY A 79 -17.21 8.70 8.05
N LEU A 80 -15.88 8.86 8.00
CA LEU A 80 -15.16 9.89 8.74
C LEU A 80 -15.39 11.22 8.03
N ALA A 81 -16.55 11.82 8.35
CA ALA A 81 -17.15 12.98 7.70
C ALA A 81 -16.15 13.99 7.11
N SER A 82 -16.49 14.45 5.90
CA SER A 82 -16.17 15.79 5.39
C SER A 82 -15.93 16.77 6.54
N VAL A 83 -14.68 17.24 6.65
CA VAL A 83 -14.38 18.52 7.32
C VAL A 83 -14.79 19.66 6.39
#